data_AF-A0A662GNB8-F1
#
_entry.id   AF-A0A662GNB8-F1
#
_cell.length_a   1.000
_cell.length_b   1.000
_cell.length_c   1.000
_cell.angle_alpha   90.00
_cell.angle_beta   90.00
_cell.angle_gamma   90.00
#
_symmetry.space_group_name_H-M   'P 1'
#
loop_
_entity.id
_entity.type
_entity.pdbx_description
1 polymer ?
#
loop_
_entity_poly.entity_id
_entity_poly.type
_entity_poly.pdbx_seq_one_letter_code
_entity_poly.pdbx_strand_id
1 'polypeptide(L)'
;MPAVPTLLWGLVGVARFGPDVRALMRKLLEGYPRYFSYDVLNSEGRKVFEEMARMLVHEHPEYKPMIKRVRRRPTLDNVLKVARLVLGEEAERMVHEAVQGPHYGYMGW
;
A
#
# COMPACT_ATOMS: atom_id res chain seq x y z
N MET A 1 -22.45 -29.71 -21.35
CA MET A 1 -21.65 -28.57 -20.90
C MET A 1 -21.64 -28.57 -19.38
N PRO A 2 -20.54 -28.84 -18.67
CA PRO A 2 -20.52 -28.70 -17.23
C PRO A 2 -20.34 -27.22 -16.86
N ALA A 3 -21.18 -26.74 -15.94
CA ALA A 3 -21.04 -25.45 -15.30
C ALA A 3 -19.74 -25.42 -14.50
N VAL A 4 -18.88 -24.44 -14.79
CA VAL A 4 -17.65 -24.22 -14.03
C VAL A 4 -18.03 -23.65 -12.65
N PRO A 5 -17.56 -24.23 -11.53
CA PRO A 5 -17.92 -23.75 -10.21
C PRO A 5 -17.39 -22.33 -9.96
N THR A 6 -18.30 -21.41 -9.62
CA THR A 6 -18.08 -19.99 -9.30
C THR A 6 -17.19 -19.76 -8.05
N LEU A 7 -16.65 -20.82 -7.44
CA LEU A 7 -15.91 -20.77 -6.17
C LEU A 7 -14.39 -20.62 -6.34
N LEU A 8 -13.88 -20.57 -7.58
CA LEU A 8 -12.46 -20.41 -7.88
C LEU A 8 -12.02 -18.95 -8.11
N TRP A 9 -12.93 -17.97 -8.04
CA TRP A 9 -12.56 -16.55 -8.23
C TRP A 9 -12.08 -15.85 -6.95
N GLY A 10 -12.33 -16.43 -5.77
CA GLY A 10 -11.88 -15.87 -4.48
C GLY A 10 -10.40 -16.13 -4.15
N LEU A 11 -9.75 -17.09 -4.80
CA LEU A 11 -8.36 -17.50 -4.48
C LEU A 11 -7.32 -17.00 -5.49
N VAL A 12 -7.73 -16.52 -6.66
CA VAL A 12 -6.81 -16.09 -7.75
C VAL A 12 -6.26 -14.67 -7.52
N GLY A 13 -6.84 -13.90 -6.59
CA GLY A 13 -6.48 -12.50 -6.34
C GLY A 13 -5.23 -12.25 -5.49
N VAL A 14 -4.69 -13.28 -4.81
CA VAL A 14 -3.65 -13.09 -3.77
C VAL A 14 -2.22 -13.02 -4.34
N ALA A 15 -2.02 -13.36 -5.63
CA ALA A 15 -0.70 -13.53 -6.23
C ALA A 15 -0.42 -12.61 -7.44
N ARG A 16 -1.03 -11.41 -7.52
CA ARG A 16 -0.72 -10.48 -8.63
C ARG A 16 0.65 -9.81 -8.48
N PHE A 17 1.12 -9.59 -7.26
CA PHE A 17 2.36 -8.86 -6.98
C PHE A 17 3.32 -9.73 -6.16
N GLY A 18 4.62 -9.62 -6.44
CA GLY A 18 5.65 -10.37 -5.73
C GLY A 18 5.58 -10.23 -4.20
N PRO A 19 6.00 -11.26 -3.44
CA PRO A 19 5.96 -11.24 -1.98
C PRO A 19 6.75 -10.07 -1.38
N ASP A 20 7.87 -9.69 -1.98
CA ASP A 20 8.72 -8.59 -1.52
C ASP A 20 8.04 -7.22 -1.69
N VAL A 21 7.35 -7.00 -2.83
CA VAL A 21 6.57 -5.78 -3.08
C VAL A 21 5.51 -5.62 -2.00
N ARG A 22 4.80 -6.70 -1.67
CA ARG A 22 3.78 -6.70 -0.60
C ARG A 22 4.39 -6.48 0.77
N ALA A 23 5.49 -7.15 1.09
CA ALA A 23 6.18 -7.04 2.38
C ALA A 23 6.71 -5.62 2.63
N LEU A 24 7.31 -4.99 1.61
CA LEU A 24 7.79 -3.62 1.70
C LEU A 24 6.65 -2.61 1.84
N MET A 25 5.53 -2.83 1.13
CA MET A 25 4.34 -1.99 1.30
C MET A 25 3.79 -2.08 2.72
N ARG A 26 3.64 -3.29 3.27
CA ARG A 26 3.20 -3.47 4.67
C ARG A 26 4.14 -2.79 5.65
N LYS A 27 5.45 -3.04 5.53
CA LYS A 27 6.48 -2.41 6.36
C LYS A 27 6.37 -0.90 6.36
N LEU A 28 6.10 -0.31 5.19
CA LEU A 28 5.95 1.13 5.04
C LEU A 28 4.74 1.67 5.83
N LEU A 29 3.60 0.97 5.76
CA LEU A 29 2.35 1.38 6.42
C LEU A 29 2.36 1.10 7.94
N GLU A 30 2.77 -0.10 8.35
CA GLU A 30 2.90 -0.47 9.77
C GLU A 30 3.91 0.44 10.49
N GLY A 31 4.97 0.84 9.78
CA GLY A 31 5.96 1.79 10.27
C GLY A 31 5.58 3.26 10.09
N TYR A 32 4.29 3.62 9.99
CA TYR A 32 3.86 4.98 9.68
C TYR A 32 4.60 6.08 10.49
N PRO A 33 4.68 6.02 11.84
CA PRO A 33 5.37 7.05 12.63
C PRO A 33 6.87 7.18 12.33
N ARG A 34 7.48 6.12 11.78
CA ARG A 34 8.90 6.07 11.43
C ARG A 34 9.17 6.56 10.01
N TYR A 35 8.24 6.33 9.09
CA TYR A 35 8.45 6.55 7.66
C TYR A 35 7.74 7.77 7.10
N PHE A 36 6.79 8.34 7.85
CA PHE A 36 6.06 9.54 7.49
C PHE A 36 6.31 10.66 8.50
N SER A 37 6.29 11.89 7.99
CA SER A 37 6.26 13.11 8.79
C SER A 37 5.21 14.02 8.18
N TYR A 38 4.19 14.40 8.97
CA TYR A 38 3.04 15.17 8.49
C TYR A 38 2.39 14.56 7.23
N ASP A 39 2.12 13.25 7.24
CA ASP A 39 1.57 12.51 6.09
C ASP A 39 2.40 12.55 4.80
N VAL A 40 3.71 12.81 4.91
CA VAL A 40 4.62 12.79 3.75
C VAL A 40 5.78 11.84 4.04
N LEU A 41 6.16 11.02 3.06
CA LEU A 41 7.33 10.14 3.21
C LEU A 41 8.58 10.96 3.55
N ASN A 42 9.20 10.63 4.68
CA ASN A 42 10.50 11.16 5.04
C ASN A 42 11.61 10.43 4.26
N SER A 43 12.87 10.78 4.52
CA SER A 43 14.02 10.19 3.82
C SER A 43 14.08 8.66 3.94
N GLU A 44 13.76 8.09 5.10
CA GLU A 44 13.76 6.64 5.32
C GLU A 44 12.57 5.96 4.63
N GLY A 45 11.38 6.58 4.69
CA GLY A 45 10.20 6.09 4.01
C GLY A 45 10.37 6.08 2.50
N ARG A 46 11.02 7.10 1.93
CA ARG A 46 11.37 7.14 0.50
C ARG A 46 12.29 6.00 0.09
N LYS A 47 13.28 5.62 0.90
CA LYS A 47 14.16 4.48 0.60
C LYS A 47 13.36 3.18 0.48
N VAL A 48 12.48 2.90 1.44
CA VAL A 48 11.62 1.71 1.43
C VAL A 48 10.67 1.73 0.23
N PHE A 49 10.04 2.88 -0.04
CA PHE A 49 9.13 3.03 -1.17
C PHE A 49 9.83 2.84 -2.52
N GLU A 50 11.03 3.41 -2.70
CA GLU A 50 11.79 3.28 -3.95
C GLU A 50 12.20 1.85 -4.25
N GLU A 51 12.57 1.08 -3.22
CA GLU A 51 12.92 -0.32 -3.40
C GLU A 51 11.71 -1.16 -3.83
N MET A 52 10.55 -0.93 -3.19
CA MET A 52 9.29 -1.54 -3.61
C MET A 52 8.90 -1.12 -5.04
N ALA A 53 9.01 0.17 -5.34
CA ALA A 53 8.65 0.74 -6.64
C ALA A 53 9.53 0.20 -7.78
N ARG A 54 10.82 -0.08 -7.50
CA ARG A 54 11.75 -0.69 -8.46
C ARG A 54 11.27 -2.09 -8.87
N MET A 55 10.90 -2.92 -7.90
CA MET A 55 10.37 -4.26 -8.13
C MET A 55 9.01 -4.20 -8.84
N LEU A 56 8.09 -3.38 -8.33
CA LEU A 56 6.74 -3.24 -8.89
C LEU A 56 6.75 -2.80 -10.35
N VAL A 57 7.58 -1.81 -10.72
CA VAL A 57 7.65 -1.32 -12.11
C VAL A 57 8.38 -2.33 -13.02
N HIS A 58 9.28 -3.15 -12.47
CA HIS A 58 9.93 -4.21 -13.23
C HIS A 58 8.94 -5.32 -13.58
N GLU A 59 8.13 -5.75 -12.61
CA GLU A 59 7.11 -6.78 -12.78
C GLU A 59 5.89 -6.28 -13.58
N HIS A 60 5.47 -5.03 -13.34
CA HIS A 60 4.24 -4.43 -13.84
C HIS A 60 4.49 -2.97 -14.32
N PRO A 61 5.12 -2.79 -15.50
CA PRO A 61 5.52 -1.47 -16.00
C PRO A 61 4.34 -0.53 -16.26
N GLU A 62 3.12 -1.04 -16.42
CA GLU A 62 1.90 -0.26 -16.57
C GLU A 62 1.62 0.67 -15.38
N TYR A 63 2.14 0.37 -14.19
CA TYR A 63 1.95 1.21 -13.00
C TYR A 63 3.00 2.32 -12.86
N LYS A 64 3.96 2.43 -13.78
CA LYS A 64 5.00 3.48 -13.78
C LYS A 64 4.44 4.91 -13.67
N PRO A 65 3.33 5.30 -14.36
CA PRO A 65 2.75 6.64 -14.18
C PRO A 65 2.27 6.90 -12.74
N MET A 66 1.75 5.87 -12.07
CA MET A 66 1.29 5.96 -10.69
C MET A 66 2.46 6.17 -9.73
N ILE A 67 3.53 5.38 -9.87
CA ILE A 67 4.77 5.55 -9.11
C ILE A 67 5.38 6.94 -9.31
N LYS A 68 5.38 7.45 -10.55
CA LYS A 68 5.86 8.81 -10.85
C LYS A 68 5.09 9.89 -10.08
N ARG A 69 3.79 9.70 -9.85
CA ARG A 69 2.99 10.63 -9.02
C ARG A 69 3.45 10.62 -7.57
N VAL A 70 3.65 9.44 -6.98
CA VAL A 70 4.15 9.34 -5.59
C VAL A 70 5.54 9.96 -5.47
N ARG A 71 6.46 9.67 -6.39
CA ARG A 71 7.81 10.27 -6.41
C ARG A 71 7.80 11.79 -6.37
N ARG A 72 6.89 12.40 -7.14
CA ARG A 72 6.70 13.85 -7.21
C ARG A 72 6.04 14.41 -5.96
N ARG A 73 5.06 13.70 -5.39
CA ARG A 73 4.28 14.12 -4.23
C ARG A 73 4.01 12.91 -3.33
N PRO A 74 4.92 12.57 -2.41
CA PRO A 74 4.86 11.32 -1.65
C PRO A 74 4.01 11.46 -0.39
N THR A 75 2.78 11.92 -0.57
CA THR A 75 1.80 12.00 0.51
C THR A 75 1.28 10.61 0.85
N LEU A 76 0.82 10.42 2.08
CA LEU A 76 0.15 9.22 2.55
C LEU A 76 -0.98 8.82 1.59
N ASP A 77 -1.85 9.75 1.20
CA ASP A 77 -2.92 9.51 0.21
C ASP A 77 -2.41 8.90 -1.11
N ASN A 78 -1.31 9.43 -1.66
CA ASN A 78 -0.73 8.91 -2.90
C ASN A 78 -0.10 7.52 -2.70
N VAL A 79 0.53 7.28 -1.55
CA VAL A 79 1.06 5.95 -1.19
C VAL A 79 -0.08 4.95 -1.01
N LEU A 80 -1.17 5.33 -0.33
CA LEU A 80 -2.32 4.47 -0.08
C LEU A 80 -3.04 4.03 -1.34
N LYS A 81 -3.05 4.87 -2.38
CA LYS A 81 -3.54 4.46 -3.71
C LYS A 81 -2.72 3.27 -4.25
N VAL A 82 -1.40 3.30 -4.09
CA VAL A 82 -0.53 2.18 -4.49
C VAL A 82 -0.73 0.98 -3.54
N ALA A 83 -0.92 1.23 -2.24
CA ALA A 83 -1.18 0.17 -1.28
C ALA A 83 -2.46 -0.61 -1.61
N ARG A 84 -3.56 0.07 -1.96
CA ARG A 84 -4.81 -0.58 -2.39
C ARG A 84 -4.62 -1.46 -3.61
N LEU A 85 -3.79 -1.00 -4.56
CA LEU A 85 -3.42 -1.81 -5.72
C LEU A 85 -2.68 -3.10 -5.29
N VAL A 86 -1.68 -2.97 -4.41
CA VAL A 86 -0.75 -4.06 -4.05
C VAL A 86 -1.34 -5.04 -3.04
N LEU A 87 -2.13 -4.56 -2.07
CA LEU A 87 -2.61 -5.32 -0.92
C LEU A 87 -4.14 -5.53 -0.91
N GLY A 88 -4.89 -4.85 -1.79
CA GLY A 88 -6.35 -4.94 -1.83
C GLY A 88 -7.00 -4.47 -0.53
N GLU A 89 -7.99 -5.22 -0.04
CA GLU A 89 -8.76 -4.95 1.18
C GLU A 89 -7.89 -4.80 2.43
N GLU A 90 -6.70 -5.44 2.46
CA GLU A 90 -5.77 -5.32 3.58
C GLU A 90 -5.27 -3.89 3.74
N ALA A 91 -5.02 -3.18 2.63
CA ALA A 91 -4.65 -1.78 2.69
C ALA A 91 -5.78 -0.92 3.27
N GLU A 92 -7.04 -1.23 2.99
CA GLU A 92 -8.18 -0.45 3.49
C GLU A 92 -8.28 -0.51 5.02
N ARG A 93 -8.06 -1.71 5.60
CA ARG A 93 -7.97 -1.87 7.06
C ARG A 93 -6.83 -1.05 7.65
N MET A 94 -5.64 -1.15 7.06
CA MET A 94 -4.46 -0.40 7.51
C MET A 94 -4.65 1.12 7.38
N VAL A 95 -5.35 1.59 6.33
CA VAL A 95 -5.70 3.02 6.17
C VAL A 95 -6.61 3.47 7.29
N HIS A 96 -7.64 2.69 7.61
CA HIS A 96 -8.59 3.03 8.66
C HIS A 96 -7.87 3.13 10.01
N GLU A 97 -7.01 2.17 10.33
CA GLU A 97 -6.18 2.16 11.54
C GLU A 97 -5.19 3.34 11.59
N ALA A 98 -4.57 3.69 10.46
CA ALA A 98 -3.61 4.79 10.37
C ALA A 98 -4.27 6.18 10.47
N VAL A 99 -5.43 6.37 9.84
CA VAL A 99 -6.20 7.62 9.88
C VAL A 99 -6.90 7.81 11.24
N GLN A 100 -7.32 6.72 11.87
CA GLN A 100 -7.89 6.73 13.22
C GLN A 100 -6.86 6.48 14.32
N GLY A 101 -5.60 6.89 14.13
CA GLY A 101 -4.50 6.54 15.04
C GLY A 101 -4.79 6.74 16.55
N PRO A 102 -3.98 6.17 17.46
CA PRO A 102 -4.23 6.00 18.91
C PRO A 102 -4.49 7.28 19.77
N HIS A 103 -4.79 8.43 19.18
CA HIS A 103 -5.05 9.71 19.84
C HIS A 103 -6.38 10.39 19.44
N TYR A 104 -7.47 9.63 19.31
CA TYR A 104 -8.83 10.18 19.36
C TYR A 104 -9.76 9.38 20.30
N GLY A 105 -9.22 8.92 21.42
CA GLY A 105 -9.98 8.31 22.53
C GLY A 105 -10.35 9.25 23.67
N TYR A 106 -10.06 10.56 23.58
CA TYR A 106 -10.42 11.55 24.61
C TYR A 106 -10.84 12.89 23.99
N MET A 107 -12.08 12.94 23.49
CA MET A 107 -12.92 14.15 23.59
C MET A 107 -14.35 13.68 23.87
N GLY A 108 -14.52 13.13 25.07
CA GLY A 108 -15.80 13.16 25.75
C GLY A 108 -15.62 14.05 26.97
N TRP A 109 -15.88 15.35 26.79
CA TRP A 109 -16.42 16.33 27.75
C TRP A 109 -16.87 17.54 26.95
#